data_AF-A0A3D0NSJ9-F1
#
_entry.id   AF-A0A3D0NSJ9-F1
#
_cell.length_a   1.000
_cell.length_b   1.000
_cell.length_c   1.000
_cell.angle_alpha   90.00
_cell.angle_beta   90.00
_cell.angle_gamma   90.00
#
_symmetry.space_group_name_H-M   'P 1'
#
loop_
_entity.id
_entity.type
_entity.pdbx_description
1 polymer ?
#
loop_
_entity_poly.entity_id
_entity_poly.type
_entity_poly.pdbx_seq_one_letter_code
_entity_poly.pdbx_strand_id
1 'polypeptide(L)'
;ERAAADGNGIEPQDVDVLKLLYLVRYVDDIKATLDNIVILMADDIRLDKITMRGKVQSSLDRLFSQSYIGRTGDVYNFLTDEEQDIAREIRNTPVDSAAITQRISDLIFGDIYTTKKFRFGSKYDFPFDQMVDGMANGTLTGGMKLRFLTVATDPTEKQELRLMAGSGGQAIVVLAENPYY
;
A
#
# COMPACT_ATOMS: atom_id res chain seq x y z
N GLU A 1 -28.84 8.20 -7.99
CA GLU A 1 -29.85 7.51 -7.16
C GLU A 1 -29.73 5.98 -7.15
N ARG A 2 -29.13 5.32 -8.17
CA ARG A 2 -29.00 3.85 -8.18
C ARG A 2 -27.98 3.25 -7.20
N ALA A 3 -26.81 3.86 -7.01
CA ALA A 3 -25.75 3.29 -6.16
C ALA A 3 -26.09 3.22 -4.64
N ALA A 4 -27.00 4.07 -4.15
CA ALA A 4 -27.42 4.05 -2.74
C ALA A 4 -28.48 2.97 -2.45
N ALA A 5 -29.18 2.47 -3.48
CA ALA A 5 -30.25 1.49 -3.34
C ALA A 5 -29.76 0.03 -3.31
N ASP A 6 -28.53 -0.23 -3.78
CA ASP A 6 -28.00 -1.58 -3.96
C ASP A 6 -27.26 -2.14 -2.73
N GLY A 7 -27.30 -1.45 -1.58
CA GLY A 7 -26.75 -2.00 -0.33
C GLY A 7 -25.22 -2.21 -0.31
N ASN A 8 -24.49 -1.54 -1.20
CA ASN A 8 -23.04 -1.69 -1.39
C ASN A 8 -22.15 -1.05 -0.31
N GLY A 9 -22.69 -0.70 0.86
CA GLY A 9 -21.90 -0.09 1.95
C GLY A 9 -21.50 1.37 1.70
N ILE A 10 -22.28 2.09 0.90
CA ILE A 10 -22.12 3.52 0.60
C ILE A 10 -23.07 4.31 1.50
N GLU A 11 -22.55 5.31 2.21
CA GLU A 11 -23.34 6.20 3.07
C GLU A 11 -23.98 7.33 2.25
N PRO A 12 -25.07 7.98 2.73
CA PRO A 12 -25.69 9.10 2.03
C PRO A 12 -24.71 10.22 1.66
N GLN A 13 -23.75 10.52 2.54
CA GLN A 13 -22.72 11.53 2.30
C GLN A 13 -21.79 11.19 1.13
N ASP A 14 -21.53 9.90 0.90
CA ASP A 14 -20.68 9.44 -0.21
C ASP A 14 -21.31 9.76 -1.56
N VAL A 15 -22.65 9.71 -1.64
CA VAL A 15 -23.38 10.09 -2.85
C VAL A 15 -23.20 11.57 -3.15
N ASP A 16 -23.20 12.42 -2.13
CA ASP A 16 -23.05 13.85 -2.32
C ASP A 16 -21.61 14.23 -2.69
N VAL A 17 -20.61 13.56 -2.10
CA VAL A 17 -19.20 13.68 -2.53
C VAL A 17 -19.03 13.22 -3.98
N LEU A 18 -19.64 12.11 -4.40
CA LEU A 18 -19.59 11.66 -5.79
C LEU A 18 -20.22 12.66 -6.77
N LYS A 19 -21.38 13.22 -6.43
CA LYS A 19 -22.01 14.28 -7.24
C LYS A 19 -21.11 15.49 -7.35
N LEU A 20 -20.50 15.93 -6.25
CA LEU A 20 -19.57 17.05 -6.27
C LEU A 20 -18.36 16.78 -7.18
N LEU A 21 -17.74 15.61 -7.04
CA LEU A 21 -16.61 15.21 -7.90
C LEU A 21 -17.01 15.12 -9.38
N TYR A 22 -18.22 14.65 -9.66
CA TYR A 22 -18.77 14.64 -11.01
C TYR A 22 -18.95 16.05 -11.58
N LEU A 23 -19.45 17.00 -10.79
CA LEU A 23 -19.62 18.39 -11.20
C LEU A 23 -18.28 19.10 -11.42
N VAL A 24 -17.34 18.93 -10.48
CA VAL A 24 -16.00 19.56 -10.54
C VAL A 24 -15.17 19.00 -11.69
N ARG A 25 -15.43 17.77 -12.16
CA ARG A 25 -14.75 17.18 -13.33
C ARG A 25 -14.86 18.04 -14.59
N TYR A 26 -15.89 18.90 -14.70
CA TYR A 26 -16.09 19.79 -15.84
C TYR A 26 -15.68 21.25 -15.59
N VAL A 27 -14.99 21.52 -14.47
CA VAL A 27 -14.55 22.86 -14.06
C VAL A 27 -13.04 22.87 -13.90
N ASP A 28 -12.33 23.39 -14.92
CA ASP A 28 -10.87 23.37 -14.98
C ASP A 28 -10.19 24.18 -13.85
N ASP A 29 -10.87 25.21 -13.33
CA ASP A 29 -10.32 26.13 -12.33
C ASP A 29 -10.35 25.57 -10.89
N ILE A 30 -11.01 24.42 -10.66
CA ILE A 30 -11.19 23.85 -9.33
C ILE A 30 -10.53 22.48 -9.25
N LYS A 31 -9.43 22.41 -8.49
CA LYS A 31 -8.83 21.13 -8.11
C LYS A 31 -9.65 20.50 -6.98
N ALA A 32 -10.13 19.28 -7.18
CA ALA A 32 -10.85 18.51 -6.16
C ALA A 32 -9.89 17.93 -5.09
N THR A 33 -9.22 18.81 -4.32
CA THR A 33 -8.46 18.42 -3.12
C THR A 33 -9.40 18.26 -1.93
N LEU A 34 -8.98 17.53 -0.89
CA LEU A 34 -9.79 17.36 0.33
C LEU A 34 -10.26 18.71 0.91
N ASP A 35 -9.37 19.70 0.96
CA ASP A 35 -9.71 21.05 1.45
C ASP A 35 -10.78 21.73 0.61
N ASN A 36 -10.68 21.65 -0.73
CA ASN A 36 -11.66 22.24 -1.62
C ASN A 36 -12.99 21.51 -1.57
N ILE A 37 -12.98 20.18 -1.46
CA ILE A 37 -14.19 19.36 -1.31
C ILE A 37 -14.90 19.73 0.00
N VAL A 38 -14.17 19.84 1.11
CA VAL A 38 -14.72 20.29 2.40
C VAL A 38 -15.34 21.69 2.30
N ILE A 39 -14.72 22.61 1.56
CA ILE A 39 -15.27 23.96 1.34
C ILE A 39 -16.55 23.91 0.51
N LEU A 40 -16.56 23.14 -0.57
CA LEU A 40 -17.71 23.04 -1.49
C LEU A 40 -18.90 22.26 -0.89
N MET A 41 -18.63 21.37 0.07
CA MET A 41 -19.65 20.63 0.84
C MET A 41 -20.17 21.41 2.06
N ALA A 42 -19.71 22.62 2.32
CA ALA A 42 -20.11 23.39 3.49
C ALA A 42 -21.49 24.03 3.33
N ASP A 43 -22.45 23.62 4.16
CA ASP A 43 -23.81 24.19 4.14
C ASP A 43 -23.99 25.42 5.06
N ASP A 44 -23.12 25.60 6.07
CA ASP A 44 -23.17 26.73 7.03
C ASP A 44 -21.75 27.22 7.34
N ILE A 45 -21.57 28.53 7.47
CA ILE A 45 -20.30 29.16 7.83
C ILE A 45 -19.84 28.83 9.26
N ARG A 46 -20.76 28.40 10.13
CA ARG A 46 -20.50 28.04 11.54
C ARG A 46 -20.15 26.56 11.71
N LEU A 47 -20.05 25.82 10.61
CA LEU A 47 -19.86 24.37 10.64
C LEU A 47 -18.45 24.03 11.15
N ASP A 48 -18.37 23.01 12.01
CA ASP A 48 -17.10 22.53 12.54
C ASP A 48 -16.27 21.89 11.43
N LYS A 49 -15.29 22.65 10.95
CA LYS A 49 -14.39 22.27 9.86
C LYS A 49 -13.60 21.00 10.18
N ILE A 50 -13.27 20.73 11.45
CA ILE A 50 -12.49 19.54 11.83
C ILE A 50 -13.35 18.29 11.65
N THR A 51 -14.56 18.32 12.22
CA THR A 51 -15.50 17.21 12.11
C THR A 51 -15.89 16.96 10.65
N MET A 52 -16.12 18.00 9.86
CA MET A 52 -16.49 17.84 8.45
C MET A 52 -15.35 17.25 7.63
N ARG A 53 -14.11 17.71 7.84
CA ARG A 53 -12.92 17.16 7.18
C ARG A 53 -12.81 15.66 7.44
N GLY A 54 -12.98 15.22 8.69
CA GLY A 54 -12.94 13.80 9.03
C GLY A 54 -14.00 12.99 8.27
N LYS A 55 -15.24 13.49 8.22
CA LYS A 55 -16.33 12.83 7.49
C LYS A 55 -16.09 12.75 5.98
N VAL A 56 -15.65 13.85 5.36
CA VAL A 56 -15.32 13.88 3.93
C VAL A 56 -14.14 12.96 3.63
N GLN A 57 -13.12 12.92 4.49
CA GLN A 57 -12.00 12.00 4.34
C GLN A 57 -12.47 10.55 4.38
N SER A 58 -13.24 10.15 5.39
CA SER A 58 -13.76 8.78 5.48
C SER A 58 -14.63 8.40 4.28
N SER A 59 -15.40 9.36 3.76
CA SER A 59 -16.18 9.18 2.54
C SER A 59 -15.30 8.93 1.32
N LEU A 60 -14.27 9.77 1.10
CA LEU A 60 -13.31 9.61 0.02
C LEU A 60 -12.55 8.27 0.14
N ASP A 61 -12.15 7.87 1.34
CA ASP A 61 -11.46 6.59 1.59
C ASP A 61 -12.35 5.40 1.19
N ARG A 62 -13.63 5.41 1.58
CA ARG A 62 -14.59 4.37 1.17
C ARG A 62 -14.78 4.35 -0.34
N LEU A 63 -15.05 5.50 -0.96
CA LEU A 63 -15.26 5.61 -2.40
C LEU A 63 -14.03 5.14 -3.19
N PHE A 64 -12.83 5.48 -2.74
CA PHE A 64 -11.58 5.06 -3.36
C PHE A 64 -11.38 3.54 -3.22
N SER A 65 -11.62 2.98 -2.02
CA SER A 65 -11.51 1.54 -1.76
C SER A 65 -12.45 0.68 -2.63
N GLN A 66 -13.59 1.25 -3.01
CA GLN A 66 -14.61 0.64 -3.86
C GLN A 66 -14.45 1.00 -5.34
N SER A 67 -13.36 1.71 -5.70
CA SER A 67 -13.03 2.10 -7.08
C SER A 67 -14.04 3.04 -7.74
N TYR A 68 -14.82 3.82 -6.98
CA TYR A 68 -15.71 4.86 -7.53
C TYR A 68 -14.98 6.16 -7.90
N ILE A 69 -13.84 6.41 -7.27
CA ILE A 69 -13.03 7.61 -7.49
C ILE A 69 -11.55 7.22 -7.66
N GLY A 70 -10.84 8.00 -8.45
CA GLY A 70 -9.39 7.97 -8.57
C GLY A 70 -8.74 9.06 -7.72
N ARG A 71 -7.42 8.96 -7.57
CA ARG A 71 -6.60 9.98 -6.92
C ARG A 71 -5.28 10.14 -7.66
N THR A 72 -4.97 11.36 -8.06
CA THR A 72 -3.68 11.74 -8.65
C THR A 72 -3.04 12.80 -7.75
N GLY A 73 -2.01 12.41 -7.01
CA GLY A 73 -1.42 13.26 -5.99
C GLY A 73 -2.40 13.54 -4.84
N ASP A 74 -2.82 14.79 -4.68
CA ASP A 74 -3.82 15.24 -3.70
C ASP A 74 -5.19 15.53 -4.30
N VAL A 75 -5.35 15.32 -5.62
CA VAL A 75 -6.59 15.59 -6.35
C VAL A 75 -7.39 14.30 -6.53
N TYR A 76 -8.65 14.34 -6.13
CA TYR A 76 -9.62 13.27 -6.33
C TYR A 76 -10.39 13.47 -7.62
N ASN A 77 -10.73 12.39 -8.31
CA ASN A 77 -11.52 12.45 -9.54
C ASN A 77 -12.61 11.38 -9.56
N PHE A 78 -13.79 11.75 -10.02
CA PHE A 78 -14.86 10.78 -10.28
C PHE A 78 -14.44 9.82 -11.40
N LEU A 79 -14.80 8.53 -11.31
CA LEU A 79 -14.58 7.53 -12.36
C LEU A 79 -15.90 7.13 -13.02
N THR A 80 -15.94 7.12 -14.36
CA THR A 80 -17.07 6.56 -15.12
C THR A 80 -17.14 5.04 -14.95
N ASP A 81 -18.29 4.43 -15.26
CA ASP A 81 -18.46 2.98 -15.09
C ASP A 81 -17.36 2.18 -15.82
N GLU A 82 -16.95 2.61 -17.02
CA GLU A 82 -15.84 2.02 -17.77
C GLU A 82 -14.48 2.22 -17.06
N GLU A 83 -14.22 3.40 -16.51
CA GLU A 83 -12.99 3.68 -15.74
C GLU A 83 -12.95 2.87 -14.45
N GLN A 84 -14.10 2.66 -13.79
CA GLN A 84 -14.22 1.81 -12.60
C GLN A 84 -13.97 0.35 -12.94
N ASP A 85 -14.47 -0.14 -14.08
CA ASP A 85 -14.23 -1.50 -14.56
C ASP A 85 -12.72 -1.72 -14.81
N ILE A 86 -12.06 -0.79 -15.50
CA ILE A 86 -10.60 -0.82 -15.71
C ILE A 86 -9.86 -0.81 -14.36
N ALA A 87 -10.26 0.04 -13.40
CA ALA A 87 -9.63 0.10 -12.09
C ALA A 87 -9.77 -1.23 -11.32
N ARG A 88 -10.94 -1.87 -11.39
CA ARG A 88 -11.19 -3.19 -10.81
C ARG A 88 -10.36 -4.27 -11.49
N GLU A 89 -10.23 -4.25 -12.81
CA GLU A 89 -9.38 -5.18 -13.56
C GLU A 89 -7.90 -5.03 -13.19
N ILE A 90 -7.38 -3.80 -13.12
CA ILE A 90 -6.00 -3.52 -12.70
C ILE A 90 -5.76 -4.07 -11.29
N ARG A 91 -6.68 -3.80 -10.35
CA ARG A 91 -6.57 -4.26 -8.97
C ARG A 91 -6.59 -5.79 -8.86
N ASN A 92 -7.36 -6.47 -9.71
CA ASN A 92 -7.50 -7.93 -9.71
C ASN A 92 -6.47 -8.62 -10.61
N THR A 93 -5.61 -7.87 -11.30
CA THR A 93 -4.56 -8.44 -12.15
C THR A 93 -3.58 -9.21 -11.25
N PRO A 94 -3.41 -10.52 -11.46
CA PRO A 94 -2.49 -11.31 -10.66
C PRO A 94 -1.06 -10.83 -10.94
N VAL A 95 -0.35 -10.45 -9.88
CA VAL A 95 1.08 -10.14 -9.95
C VAL A 95 1.86 -11.35 -9.47
N ASP A 96 2.89 -11.73 -10.23
CA ASP A 96 3.76 -12.83 -9.84
C ASP A 96 4.57 -12.45 -8.59
N SER A 97 4.18 -13.02 -7.45
CA SER A 97 4.87 -12.83 -6.17
C SER A 97 6.35 -13.21 -6.24
N ALA A 98 6.72 -14.20 -7.08
CA ALA A 98 8.12 -14.59 -7.24
C ALA A 98 8.94 -13.47 -7.91
N ALA A 99 8.40 -12.82 -8.94
CA ALA A 99 9.03 -11.68 -9.59
C ALA A 99 9.18 -10.49 -8.62
N ILE A 100 8.18 -10.24 -7.76
CA ILE A 100 8.26 -9.22 -6.70
C ILE A 100 9.38 -9.56 -5.71
N THR A 101 9.40 -10.77 -5.16
CA THR A 101 10.41 -11.20 -4.19
C THR A 101 11.81 -11.14 -4.79
N GLN A 102 11.98 -11.55 -6.06
CA GLN A 102 13.26 -11.42 -6.76
C GLN A 102 13.67 -9.96 -6.89
N ARG A 103 12.77 -9.07 -7.30
CA ARG A 103 13.07 -7.64 -7.42
C ARG A 103 13.47 -7.02 -6.08
N ILE A 104 12.80 -7.40 -4.98
CA ILE A 104 13.17 -6.97 -3.63
C ILE A 104 14.55 -7.52 -3.24
N SER A 105 14.83 -8.78 -3.56
CA SER A 105 16.14 -9.39 -3.33
C SER A 105 17.26 -8.64 -4.05
N ASP A 106 17.04 -8.23 -5.30
CA ASP A 106 17.99 -7.43 -6.07
C ASP A 106 18.18 -6.04 -5.46
N LEU A 107 17.12 -5.38 -4.98
CA LEU A 107 17.22 -4.10 -4.29
C LEU A 107 18.01 -4.20 -2.99
N ILE A 108 17.69 -5.19 -2.14
CA ILE A 108 18.32 -5.37 -0.84
C ILE A 108 19.80 -5.73 -0.99
N PHE A 109 20.12 -6.74 -1.80
CA PHE A 109 21.48 -7.29 -1.88
C PHE A 109 22.31 -6.77 -3.04
N GLY A 110 21.69 -6.12 -4.03
CA GLY A 110 22.35 -5.50 -5.17
C GLY A 110 22.59 -4.00 -4.98
N ASP A 111 21.67 -3.28 -4.32
CA ASP A 111 21.74 -1.81 -4.22
C ASP A 111 21.99 -1.34 -2.78
N ILE A 112 21.24 -1.84 -1.78
CA ILE A 112 21.30 -1.33 -0.40
C ILE A 112 22.45 -1.95 0.40
N TYR A 113 22.52 -3.28 0.43
CA TYR A 113 23.47 -4.06 1.22
C TYR A 113 24.27 -5.01 0.32
N THR A 114 25.20 -4.42 -0.41
CA THR A 114 26.00 -5.07 -1.46
C THR A 114 27.09 -6.00 -0.93
N THR A 115 27.33 -5.98 0.38
CA THR A 115 28.37 -6.79 1.01
C THR A 115 27.91 -8.25 1.10
N LYS A 116 28.69 -9.17 0.51
CA LYS A 116 28.38 -10.62 0.50
C LYS A 116 29.05 -11.42 1.61
N LYS A 117 29.94 -10.78 2.38
CA LYS A 117 30.72 -11.43 3.44
C LYS A 117 30.75 -10.54 4.66
N PHE A 118 30.47 -11.13 5.81
CA PHE A 118 30.64 -10.46 7.10
C PHE A 118 32.13 -10.48 7.47
N ARG A 119 32.71 -9.30 7.68
CA ARG A 119 34.10 -9.16 8.11
C ARG A 119 34.17 -9.10 9.65
N PHE A 120 34.76 -10.11 10.27
CA PHE A 120 35.04 -10.14 11.70
C PHE A 120 36.51 -9.79 11.96
N GLY A 121 36.74 -8.63 12.59
CA GLY A 121 38.09 -8.09 12.77
C GLY A 121 38.73 -7.69 11.45
N SER A 122 40.07 -7.71 11.38
CA SER A 122 40.81 -7.27 10.19
C SER A 122 41.14 -8.39 9.19
N LYS A 123 40.92 -9.66 9.54
CA LYS A 123 41.45 -10.81 8.78
C LYS A 123 40.44 -11.88 8.38
N TYR A 124 39.24 -11.92 8.97
CA TYR A 124 38.30 -13.01 8.73
C TYR A 124 37.06 -12.51 7.99
N ASP A 125 36.83 -13.04 6.80
CA ASP A 125 35.63 -12.79 6.00
C ASP A 125 34.79 -14.06 5.94
N PHE A 126 33.56 -13.98 6.44
CA PHE A 126 32.63 -15.09 6.48
C PHE A 126 31.50 -14.87 5.47
N PRO A 127 31.28 -15.78 4.51
CA PRO A 127 30.11 -15.71 3.66
C PRO A 127 28.84 -15.92 4.50
N PHE A 128 27.75 -15.33 4.06
CA PHE A 128 26.44 -15.61 4.60
C PHE A 128 25.44 -15.79 3.47
N ASP A 129 24.47 -16.65 3.72
CA ASP A 129 23.39 -16.96 2.81
C ASP A 129 22.38 -15.81 2.81
N GLN A 130 22.00 -15.35 1.62
CA GLN A 130 21.06 -14.26 1.42
C GLN A 130 19.69 -14.83 1.08
N MET A 131 18.63 -14.41 1.78
CA MET A 131 17.29 -14.96 1.57
C MET A 131 16.20 -13.90 1.73
N VAL A 132 15.19 -13.92 0.86
CA VAL A 132 13.99 -13.06 0.95
C VAL A 132 12.76 -13.93 0.78
N ASP A 133 11.79 -13.87 1.71
CA ASP A 133 10.53 -14.64 1.68
C ASP A 133 10.67 -16.17 1.46
N GLY A 134 11.86 -16.73 1.72
CA GLY A 134 12.18 -18.14 1.47
C GLY A 134 12.92 -18.41 0.16
N MET A 135 13.07 -17.41 -0.72
CA MET A 135 13.89 -17.49 -1.93
C MET A 135 15.34 -17.13 -1.62
N ALA A 136 16.26 -18.03 -1.96
CA ALA A 136 17.69 -17.79 -1.83
C ALA A 136 18.21 -16.86 -2.93
N ASN A 137 19.05 -15.89 -2.56
CA ASN A 137 19.80 -15.09 -3.51
C ASN A 137 21.20 -15.68 -3.68
N GLY A 138 21.41 -16.38 -4.79
CA GLY A 138 22.67 -17.06 -5.09
C GLY A 138 22.81 -18.42 -4.40
N THR A 139 24.06 -18.91 -4.32
CA THR A 139 24.35 -20.25 -3.81
C THR A 139 24.37 -20.27 -2.28
N LEU A 140 23.53 -21.13 -1.69
CA LEU A 140 23.53 -21.37 -0.26
C LEU A 140 24.77 -22.18 0.14
N THR A 141 25.44 -21.72 1.19
CA THR A 141 26.64 -22.32 1.77
C THR A 141 26.34 -23.07 3.07
N GLY A 142 25.14 -22.88 3.65
CA GLY A 142 24.70 -23.58 4.86
C GLY A 142 25.31 -23.02 6.15
N GLY A 143 26.02 -21.89 6.07
CA GLY A 143 26.60 -21.18 7.21
C GLY A 143 25.64 -20.16 7.83
N MET A 144 26.17 -18.97 8.13
CA MET A 144 25.34 -17.85 8.59
C MET A 144 24.32 -17.48 7.51
N LYS A 145 23.13 -17.05 7.92
CA LYS A 145 22.08 -16.62 6.99
C LYS A 145 21.50 -15.27 7.40
N LEU A 146 21.28 -14.41 6.42
CA LEU A 146 20.54 -13.16 6.55
C LEU A 146 19.24 -13.30 5.76
N ARG A 147 18.12 -13.34 6.48
CA ARG A 147 16.78 -13.53 5.94
C ARG A 147 15.95 -12.26 6.08
N PHE A 148 15.35 -11.81 5.00
CA PHE A 148 14.34 -10.76 4.99
C PHE A 148 12.95 -11.37 4.80
N LEU A 149 11.98 -10.88 5.58
CA LEU A 149 10.56 -11.18 5.44
C LEU A 149 9.84 -9.91 4.99
N THR A 150 9.25 -9.95 3.80
CA THR A 150 8.54 -8.82 3.20
C THR A 150 7.06 -8.83 3.57
N VAL A 151 6.30 -7.84 3.09
CA VAL A 151 4.85 -7.82 3.20
C VAL A 151 4.18 -9.05 2.58
N ALA A 152 4.81 -9.68 1.59
CA ALA A 152 4.28 -10.86 0.91
C ALA A 152 4.48 -12.18 1.70
N THR A 153 5.33 -12.20 2.73
CA THR A 153 5.48 -13.39 3.57
C THR A 153 4.17 -13.70 4.28
N ASP A 154 3.79 -14.98 4.34
CA ASP A 154 2.66 -15.46 5.13
C ASP A 154 2.72 -14.92 6.58
N PRO A 155 1.63 -14.31 7.10
CA PRO A 155 1.58 -13.77 8.46
C PRO A 155 1.98 -14.78 9.55
N THR A 156 1.73 -16.07 9.31
CA THR A 156 2.15 -17.13 10.23
C THR A 156 3.67 -17.21 10.35
N GLU A 157 4.43 -16.94 9.30
CA GLU A 157 5.90 -16.91 9.36
C GLU A 157 6.45 -15.71 10.13
N LYS A 158 5.68 -14.61 10.20
CA LYS A 158 6.04 -13.40 10.96
C LYS A 158 5.66 -13.47 12.44
N GLN A 159 5.02 -14.55 12.90
CA GLN A 159 4.65 -14.69 14.31
C GLN A 159 5.90 -14.75 15.21
N GLU A 160 5.89 -14.01 16.32
CA GLU A 160 7.03 -13.90 17.23
C GLU A 160 7.58 -15.26 17.68
N LEU A 161 6.72 -16.20 18.07
CA LEU A 161 7.13 -17.54 18.49
C LEU A 161 7.89 -18.30 17.39
N ARG A 162 7.46 -18.14 16.13
CA ARG A 162 8.13 -18.75 14.96
C ARG A 162 9.44 -18.06 14.64
N LEU A 163 9.51 -16.74 14.75
CA LEU A 163 10.74 -15.98 14.57
C LEU A 163 11.78 -16.34 15.64
N MET A 164 11.36 -16.44 16.90
CA MET A 164 12.22 -16.85 18.01
C MET A 164 12.76 -18.27 17.79
N ALA A 165 11.90 -19.23 17.48
CA ALA A 165 12.32 -20.60 17.18
C ALA A 165 13.23 -20.70 15.94
N GLY A 166 12.96 -19.88 14.92
CA GLY A 166 13.71 -19.85 13.67
C GLY A 166 15.04 -19.10 13.74
N SER A 167 15.27 -18.25 14.74
CA SER A 167 16.44 -17.36 14.80
C SER A 167 17.80 -18.06 14.99
N GLY A 168 17.81 -19.37 15.30
CA GLY A 168 19.05 -20.13 15.44
C GLY A 168 19.89 -20.14 14.16
N GLY A 169 21.10 -19.57 14.22
CA GLY A 169 22.05 -19.56 13.10
C GLY A 169 21.70 -18.59 11.95
N GLN A 170 20.68 -17.75 12.13
CA GLN A 170 20.28 -16.76 11.13
C GLN A 170 19.81 -15.44 11.74
N ALA A 171 20.13 -14.34 11.09
CA ALA A 171 19.52 -13.04 11.37
C ALA A 171 18.25 -12.90 10.54
N ILE A 172 17.11 -12.60 11.18
CA ILE A 172 15.83 -12.40 10.53
C ILE A 172 15.44 -10.93 10.64
N VAL A 173 15.20 -10.28 9.50
CA VAL A 173 14.72 -8.91 9.41
C VAL A 173 13.29 -8.94 8.87
N VAL A 174 12.35 -8.49 9.69
CA VAL A 174 10.95 -8.32 9.27
C VAL A 174 10.77 -6.89 8.80
N LEU A 175 10.42 -6.72 7.52
CA LEU A 175 10.13 -5.39 6.99
C LEU A 175 8.78 -4.91 7.51
N ALA A 176 8.70 -3.61 7.83
CA ALA A 176 7.48 -2.99 8.31
C ALA A 176 6.37 -3.08 7.26
N GLU A 177 5.15 -3.34 7.72
CA GLU A 177 3.94 -3.24 6.91
C GLU A 177 3.55 -1.76 6.82
N ASN A 178 4.29 -0.98 6.05
CA ASN A 178 3.89 0.38 5.77
C ASN A 178 2.80 0.32 4.69
N PRO A 179 1.55 0.73 4.99
CA PRO A 179 0.60 0.99 3.93
C PRO A 179 1.19 2.09 3.04
N TYR A 180 1.29 1.83 1.74
CA TYR A 180 1.65 2.85 0.76
C TYR A 180 0.48 3.83 0.62
N TYR A 181 0.28 4.73 1.59
CA TYR A 181 -0.62 5.88 1.51
C TYR A 181 -0.15 7.04 2.39
#